data_AF-A0A2D7YRX7-F1
#
_entry.id   AF-A0A2D7YRX7-F1
#
_cell.length_a   1.000
_cell.length_b   1.000
_cell.length_c   1.000
_cell.angle_alpha   90.00
_cell.angle_beta   90.00
_cell.angle_gamma   90.00
#
_symmetry.space_group_name_H-M   'P 1'
#
loop_
_entity.id
_entity.type
_entity.pdbx_description
1 polymer ?
#
loop_
_entity_poly.entity_id
_entity_poly.type
_entity_poly.pdbx_seq_one_letter_code
_entity_poly.pdbx_strand_id
1 'polypeptide(L)'
;MLLSGTQDPVTPPRWGDIAARTLTNSAHFVAEHASHTIASHTCANKIIADFIEAGSVQDLSGECLKKRVAQPFVLNVNGEGL
;
A
#
# COMPACT_ATOMS: atom_id res chain seq x y z
N MET A 1 -6.42 -9.50 4.95
CA MET A 1 -5.71 -8.22 4.75
C MET A 1 -5.78 -7.82 3.29
N LEU A 2 -6.02 -6.53 3.00
CA LEU A 2 -6.03 -5.95 1.65
C LEU A 2 -4.99 -4.83 1.60
N LEU A 3 -4.24 -4.73 0.51
CA LEU A 3 -3.16 -3.75 0.33
C LEU A 3 -3.39 -2.99 -0.97
N SER A 4 -3.29 -1.66 -0.97
CA SER A 4 -3.42 -0.84 -2.18
C SER A 4 -2.51 0.38 -2.16
N GLY A 5 -2.04 0.78 -3.33
CA GLY A 5 -1.38 2.06 -3.54
C GLY A 5 -2.35 3.05 -4.19
N THR A 6 -2.37 4.30 -3.75
CA THR A 6 -3.23 5.34 -4.36
C THR A 6 -2.87 5.64 -5.82
N GLN A 7 -1.64 5.36 -6.23
CA GLN A 7 -1.12 5.56 -7.59
C GLN A 7 -1.09 4.26 -8.40
N ASP A 8 -1.75 3.20 -7.93
CA ASP A 8 -1.87 1.95 -8.66
C ASP A 8 -2.79 2.12 -9.89
N PRO A 9 -2.28 1.97 -11.13
CA PRO A 9 -3.10 2.14 -12.33
C PRO A 9 -3.92 0.89 -12.67
N VAL A 10 -3.63 -0.26 -12.07
CA VAL A 10 -4.25 -1.56 -12.36
C VAL A 10 -5.31 -1.88 -11.31
N THR A 11 -4.94 -1.80 -10.04
CA THR A 11 -5.77 -2.13 -8.88
C THR A 11 -5.83 -0.99 -7.85
N PRO A 12 -6.36 0.20 -8.19
CA PRO A 12 -6.52 1.31 -7.25
C PRO A 12 -7.39 0.96 -6.02
N PRO A 13 -7.31 1.72 -4.91
CA PRO A 13 -7.93 1.39 -3.62
C PRO A 13 -9.43 1.03 -3.69
N ARG A 14 -10.19 1.63 -4.61
CA ARG A 14 -11.61 1.31 -4.82
C ARG A 14 -11.88 -0.19 -5.00
N TRP A 15 -10.94 -0.95 -5.58
CA TRP A 15 -11.09 -2.40 -5.75
C TRP A 15 -10.92 -3.15 -4.43
N GLY A 16 -10.00 -2.69 -3.57
CA GLY A 16 -9.89 -3.16 -2.19
C GLY A 16 -11.18 -2.90 -1.40
N ASP A 17 -11.78 -1.72 -1.55
CA ASP A 17 -13.04 -1.39 -0.87
C ASP A 17 -14.20 -2.28 -1.35
N ILE A 18 -14.25 -2.62 -2.64
CA ILE A 18 -15.24 -3.57 -3.17
C ILE A 18 -15.01 -4.97 -2.59
N ALA A 19 -13.76 -5.44 -2.55
CA ALA A 19 -13.42 -6.75 -1.97
C ALA A 19 -13.74 -6.83 -0.46
N ALA A 20 -13.51 -5.74 0.28
CA ALA A 20 -13.79 -5.66 1.71
C ALA A 20 -15.27 -5.90 2.06
N ARG A 21 -16.21 -5.63 1.13
CA ARG A 21 -17.66 -5.83 1.34
C ARG A 21 -18.03 -7.28 1.63
N THR A 22 -17.28 -8.25 1.08
CA THR A 22 -17.55 -9.69 1.27
C THR A 22 -16.51 -10.38 2.15
N LEU A 23 -15.35 -9.76 2.37
CA LEU A 23 -14.31 -10.24 3.27
C LEU A 23 -14.52 -9.67 4.68
N THR A 24 -15.39 -10.30 5.46
CA THR A 24 -15.84 -9.81 6.77
C THR A 24 -14.76 -9.68 7.84
N ASN A 25 -13.62 -10.37 7.70
CA ASN A 25 -12.44 -10.22 8.55
C ASN A 25 -11.28 -9.58 7.76
N SER A 26 -11.54 -8.43 7.16
CA SER A 26 -10.54 -7.68 6.37
C SER A 26 -10.21 -6.34 7.00
N ALA A 27 -8.94 -5.94 6.83
CA ALA A 27 -8.46 -4.59 7.03
C ALA A 27 -7.81 -4.14 5.72
N HIS A 28 -8.12 -2.92 5.28
CA HIS A 28 -7.61 -2.35 4.04
C HIS A 28 -6.55 -1.29 4.35
N PHE A 29 -5.30 -1.58 3.98
CA PHE A 29 -4.17 -0.69 4.16
C PHE A 29 -3.84 0.00 2.83
N VAL A 30 -3.93 1.33 2.83
CA VAL A 30 -3.70 2.16 1.66
C VAL A 30 -2.42 2.96 1.83
N ALA A 31 -1.52 2.89 0.86
CA ALA A 31 -0.29 3.67 0.83
C ALA A 31 -0.45 4.90 -0.07
N GLU A 32 -0.33 6.10 0.51
CA GLU A 32 -0.71 7.39 -0.08
C GLU A 32 0.12 7.83 -1.30
N HIS A 33 1.33 7.30 -1.44
CA HIS A 33 2.26 7.63 -2.53
C HIS A 33 2.93 6.37 -3.13
N ALA A 34 2.20 5.27 -3.19
CA ALA A 34 2.70 4.00 -3.73
C ALA A 34 1.91 3.56 -4.96
N SER A 35 2.58 2.82 -5.83
CA SER A 35 2.06 2.31 -7.09
C SER A 35 1.54 0.87 -6.95
N HIS A 36 1.39 0.16 -8.07
CA HIS A 36 1.00 -1.24 -8.10
C HIS A 36 1.97 -2.13 -7.29
N THR A 37 1.42 -3.10 -6.53
CA THR A 37 2.16 -4.08 -5.69
C THR A 37 2.96 -3.48 -4.51
N ILE A 38 2.30 -2.78 -3.59
CA ILE A 38 2.97 -2.05 -2.49
C ILE A 38 3.87 -2.90 -1.58
N ALA A 39 3.71 -4.23 -1.56
CA ALA A 39 4.48 -5.15 -0.73
C ALA A 39 6.00 -5.09 -1.01
N SER A 40 6.42 -4.90 -2.26
CA SER A 40 7.84 -4.97 -2.65
C SER A 40 8.61 -3.67 -2.43
N HIS A 41 7.92 -2.54 -2.39
CA HIS A 41 8.54 -1.20 -2.46
C HIS A 41 8.04 -0.25 -1.38
N THR A 42 7.30 -0.73 -0.38
CA THR A 42 6.91 0.05 0.81
C THR A 42 7.23 -0.74 2.07
N CYS A 43 6.83 -0.23 3.24
CA CYS A 43 6.90 -1.00 4.49
C CYS A 43 5.82 -2.09 4.62
N ALA A 44 4.92 -2.23 3.63
CA ALA A 44 3.84 -3.21 3.68
C ALA A 44 4.36 -4.65 3.86
N ASN A 45 5.59 -4.96 3.44
CA ASN A 45 6.22 -6.25 3.74
C ASN A 45 6.34 -6.55 5.24
N LYS A 46 6.55 -5.53 6.09
CA LYS A 46 6.58 -5.68 7.54
C LYS A 46 5.17 -5.98 8.09
N ILE A 47 4.17 -5.24 7.62
CA ILE A 47 2.76 -5.47 7.98
C ILE A 47 2.31 -6.89 7.58
N ILE A 48 2.77 -7.38 6.42
CA ILE A 48 2.53 -8.76 5.98
C ILE A 48 3.17 -9.77 6.94
N ALA A 49 4.41 -9.54 7.37
CA ALA A 49 5.07 -10.41 8.34
C ALA A 49 4.31 -10.43 9.67
N ASP A 50 3.94 -9.26 10.20
CA ASP A 50 3.16 -9.11 11.43
C ASP A 50 1.80 -9.82 11.32
N PHE A 51 1.11 -9.71 10.17
CA PHE A 51 -0.14 -10.42 9.90
C PHE A 51 0.03 -11.94 9.95
N ILE A 52 1.11 -12.47 9.37
CA ILE A 52 1.39 -13.91 9.35
C ILE A 52 1.71 -14.42 10.76
N GLU A 53 2.49 -13.66 11.53
CA GLU A 53 2.87 -14.02 12.90
C GLU A 53 1.68 -13.94 13.87
N ALA A 54 0.88 -12.88 13.80
CA ALA A 54 -0.30 -12.72 14.65
C ALA A 54 -1.49 -13.59 14.21
N GLY A 55 -1.55 -13.98 12.93
CA GLY A 55 -2.69 -14.70 12.35
C GLY A 55 -4.00 -13.89 12.34
N SER A 56 -3.93 -12.57 12.53
CA SER A 56 -5.08 -11.68 12.64
C SER A 56 -4.80 -10.33 11.99
N VAL A 57 -5.85 -9.70 11.46
CA VAL A 57 -5.78 -8.31 10.96
C VAL A 57 -5.96 -7.27 12.07
N GLN A 58 -6.32 -7.72 13.27
CA GLN A 58 -6.48 -6.86 14.45
C GLN A 58 -5.10 -6.39 14.92
N ASP A 59 -5.03 -5.17 15.44
CA ASP A 59 -3.82 -4.56 16.01
C ASP A 59 -2.61 -4.39 15.06
N LEU A 60 -2.79 -4.60 13.76
CA LEU A 60 -1.78 -4.29 12.75
C LEU A 60 -1.67 -2.77 12.54
N SER A 61 -0.44 -2.24 12.55
CA SER A 61 -0.17 -0.82 12.33
C SER A 61 0.18 -0.50 10.87
N GLY A 62 -0.63 0.36 10.25
CA GLY A 62 -0.38 0.89 8.89
C GLY A 62 0.42 2.20 8.84
N GLU A 63 0.82 2.77 9.98
CA GLU A 63 1.36 4.14 10.05
C GLU A 63 2.62 4.34 9.19
N CYS A 64 3.42 3.30 8.99
CA CYS A 64 4.61 3.39 8.16
C CYS A 64 4.29 3.68 6.68
N LEU A 65 3.08 3.39 6.20
CA LEU A 65 2.66 3.61 4.81
C LEU A 65 2.47 5.10 4.49
N LYS A 66 2.32 5.95 5.51
CA LYS A 66 2.21 7.41 5.37
C LYS A 66 3.56 8.12 5.24
N LYS A 67 4.67 7.41 5.47
CA LYS A 67 6.01 8.03 5.54
C LYS A 67 6.65 8.29 4.18
N ARG A 68 6.09 7.75 3.10
CA ARG A 68 6.61 8.00 1.75
C ARG A 68 6.15 9.37 1.25
N VAL A 69 6.92 9.92 0.32
CA VAL A 69 6.56 11.13 -0.43
C VAL A 69 6.34 10.76 -1.89
N ALA A 70 5.49 11.53 -2.58
CA ALA A 70 5.30 11.38 -4.02
C ALA A 70 6.65 11.42 -4.74
N GLN A 71 6.90 10.44 -5.60
CA GLN A 71 8.08 10.47 -6.45
C GLN A 71 7.90 11.55 -7.52
N PRO A 72 8.96 12.33 -7.80
CA PRO A 72 8.88 13.35 -8.83
C PRO A 72 8.93 12.73 -10.23
N PHE A 73 8.55 13.53 -11.23
CA PHE A 73 8.71 13.17 -12.63
C PHE A 73 10.12 13.53 -13.09
N VAL A 74 10.78 12.59 -13.78
CA VAL A 74 12.04 12.87 -14.49
C VAL A 74 11.71 13.70 -15.73
N LEU A 75 12.17 14.95 -15.77
CA LEU A 75 11.84 15.91 -16.82
C LEU A 75 12.85 15.88 -17.98
N ASN A 76 14.10 15.48 -17.72
CA ASN A 76 15.13 15.36 -18.75
C ASN A 76 16.20 14.30 -18.39
N VAL A 77 17.13 14.04 -19.31
CA VAL A 77 18.21 13.03 -19.17
C VAL A 77 19.24 13.36 -18.08
N ASN A 78 19.27 14.61 -17.59
CA ASN A 78 20.16 15.04 -16.50
C ASN A 78 19.54 14.80 -15.12
N GLY A 79 18.33 14.23 -15.05
CA GLY A 79 17.65 13.95 -13.78
C GLY A 79 16.91 15.17 -13.20
N GLU A 80 16.59 16.18 -14.02
CA GLU A 80 15.76 17.29 -13.56
C GLU A 80 14.42 16.76 -13.00
N GLY A 81 14.09 17.19 -11.79
CA GLY A 81 12.90 16.75 -11.06
C GLY A 81 13.18 15.74 -9.94
N LEU A 82 14.23 14.91 -10.03
CA LEU A 82 14.59 13.92 -8.99
C LEU A 82 15.04 14.54 -7.66
#